data_AF-A0AAN9U8C9-F1
#
_entry.id   AF-A0AAN9U8C9-F1
#
_cell.length_a   1.000
_cell.length_b   1.000
_cell.length_c   1.000
_cell.angle_alpha   90.00
_cell.angle_beta   90.00
_cell.angle_gamma   90.00
#
_symmetry.space_group_name_H-M   'P 1'
#
loop_
_entity.id
_entity.type
_entity.pdbx_description
1 polymer ?
#
loop_
_entity_poly.entity_id
_entity_poly.type
_entity_poly.pdbx_seq_one_letter_code
_entity_poly.pdbx_strand_id
1 'polypeptide(L)'
;MDSELRRGFQLSEEQVKRAKNESGRTLIACGEYNTKGSLEMYGLSADTHEASPSEFRRSTMKNRQTASRSKLLSVVNHGTRLVYSDGQGYVNWVERDGFTEVRRHRIGPSEKVAHRSLFGSMPGSDEIALKILSTKPAQGDDDTINNDDILLWTGEKLGLLSFSSKPVFFADDFEDETRTPEDIAAEVEHQQYGEKMRQALERHARDVHFVHNLGTGSIRTGA
;
A
#
# COMPACT_ATOMS: atom_id res chain seq x y z
N MET A 1 17.93 14.19 21.47
CA MET A 1 17.67 15.41 20.66
C MET A 1 16.18 15.69 20.71
N ASP A 2 15.76 16.94 20.98
CA ASP A 2 14.33 17.26 21.10
C ASP A 2 13.64 17.26 19.73
N SER A 3 12.58 16.48 19.60
CA SER A 3 11.78 16.36 18.38
C SER A 3 11.05 17.66 18.02
N GLU A 4 10.67 18.48 19.00
CA GLU A 4 9.90 19.70 18.73
C GLU A 4 10.77 20.80 18.12
N LEU A 5 11.99 20.98 18.65
CA LEU A 5 12.99 21.91 18.09
C LEU A 5 13.38 21.51 16.66
N ARG A 6 13.45 20.20 16.39
CA ARG A 6 13.68 19.68 15.03
C ARG A 6 12.54 20.05 14.07
N ARG A 7 11.29 19.88 14.51
CA ARG A 7 10.10 20.23 13.71
C ARG A 7 9.98 21.74 13.48
N GLY A 8 10.37 22.54 14.46
CA GLY A 8 10.35 24.00 14.37
C GLY A 8 11.49 24.60 13.54
N PHE A 9 12.41 23.79 13.00
CA PHE A 9 13.65 24.25 12.35
C PHE A 9 14.51 25.16 13.25
N GLN A 10 14.46 24.95 14.56
CA GLN A 10 15.14 25.80 15.57
C GLN A 10 16.53 25.29 15.97
N LEU A 11 17.05 24.29 15.26
CA LEU A 11 18.34 23.68 15.56
C LEU A 11 19.47 24.46 14.91
N SER A 12 20.55 24.65 15.65
CA SER A 12 21.79 25.19 15.08
C SER A 12 22.44 24.19 14.12
N GLU A 13 23.19 24.70 13.14
CA GLU A 13 23.92 23.88 12.16
C GLU A 13 24.88 22.89 12.85
N GLU A 14 25.57 23.32 13.90
CA GLU A 14 26.49 22.49 14.69
C GLU A 14 25.77 21.32 15.37
N GLN A 15 24.56 21.53 15.88
CA GLN A 15 23.75 20.46 16.46
C GLN A 15 23.31 19.46 15.39
N VAL A 16 22.94 19.93 14.20
CA VAL A 16 22.55 19.06 13.08
C VAL A 16 23.74 18.22 12.59
N LYS A 17 24.91 18.84 12.41
CA LYS A 17 26.14 18.13 12.00
C LYS A 17 26.53 17.05 13.01
N ARG A 18 26.51 17.38 14.30
CA ARG A 18 26.80 16.42 15.37
C ARG A 18 25.82 15.25 15.32
N ALA A 19 24.53 15.51 15.26
CA ALA A 19 23.50 14.47 15.23
C ALA A 19 23.57 13.59 13.97
N LYS A 20 23.98 14.13 12.82
CA LYS A 20 24.18 13.36 11.58
C LYS A 20 25.43 12.48 11.63
N ASN A 21 26.44 12.88 12.38
CA ASN A 21 27.70 12.14 12.52
C ASN A 21 27.65 11.10 13.66
N GLU A 22 26.67 11.17 14.55
CA GLU A 22 26.43 10.16 15.58
C GLU A 22 25.94 8.85 14.93
N SER A 23 26.73 7.78 15.09
CA SER A 23 26.32 6.44 14.66
C SER A 23 25.22 5.90 15.57
N GLY A 24 24.09 5.53 15.00
CA GLY A 24 22.98 4.94 15.74
C GLY A 24 22.07 4.13 14.84
N ARG A 25 21.24 3.29 15.46
CA ARG A 25 20.17 2.58 14.75
C ARG A 25 18.83 3.14 15.19
N THR A 26 17.84 3.14 14.30
CA THR A 26 16.47 3.54 14.66
C THR A 26 15.55 2.37 14.39
N LEU A 27 14.86 1.90 15.42
CA LEU A 27 13.74 0.99 15.27
C LEU A 27 12.49 1.81 14.95
N ILE A 28 11.84 1.46 13.84
CA ILE A 28 10.60 2.09 13.40
C ILE A 28 9.50 1.03 13.54
N ALA A 29 8.47 1.37 14.29
CA ALA A 29 7.30 0.53 14.51
C ALA A 29 6.06 1.26 14.00
N CYS A 30 5.17 0.52 13.34
CA CYS A 30 3.88 1.01 12.90
C CYS A 30 2.76 0.10 13.41
N GLY A 31 1.59 0.67 13.66
CA GLY A 31 0.42 -0.11 14.05
C GLY A 31 -0.80 0.74 14.31
N GLU A 32 -1.58 0.36 15.31
CA GLU A 32 -2.78 1.05 15.72
C GLU A 32 -2.68 1.49 17.19
N TYR A 33 -3.07 2.72 17.46
CA TYR A 33 -3.28 3.24 18.80
C TYR A 33 -4.53 4.10 18.82
N ASN A 34 -5.46 3.83 19.75
CA ASN A 34 -6.75 4.52 19.83
C ASN A 34 -7.48 4.61 18.49
N THR A 35 -7.59 3.49 17.76
CA THR A 35 -8.25 3.41 16.44
C THR A 35 -7.60 4.21 15.31
N LYS A 36 -6.42 4.78 15.55
CA LYS A 36 -5.67 5.57 14.58
C LYS A 36 -4.31 4.93 14.30
N GLY A 37 -3.78 5.18 13.11
CA GLY A 37 -2.46 4.71 12.71
C GLY A 37 -1.39 5.40 13.54
N SER A 38 -0.60 4.60 14.28
CA SER A 38 0.51 5.09 15.09
C SER A 38 1.82 4.74 14.40
N LEU A 39 2.66 5.75 14.18
CA LEU A 39 4.04 5.59 13.75
C LEU A 39 4.96 5.96 14.91
N GLU A 40 5.88 5.06 15.26
CA GLU A 40 6.72 5.16 16.44
C GLU A 40 8.17 4.93 16.06
N MET A 41 9.05 5.78 16.56
CA MET A 41 10.48 5.70 16.31
C MET A 41 11.25 5.68 17.62
N TYR A 42 12.17 4.71 17.70
CA TYR A 42 12.99 4.43 18.87
C TYR A 42 14.46 4.46 18.47
N GLY A 43 15.23 5.38 19.06
CA GLY A 43 16.69 5.39 18.93
C GLY A 43 17.33 4.24 19.71
N LEU A 44 18.21 3.48 19.04
CA LEU A 44 19.01 2.41 19.62
C LEU A 44 20.47 2.87 19.61
N SER A 45 21.09 2.90 20.80
CA SER A 45 22.51 3.24 20.94
C SER A 45 23.40 2.11 20.41
N ALA A 46 24.51 2.46 19.76
CA ALA A 46 25.47 1.51 19.19
C ALA A 46 26.33 0.80 20.26
N ASP A 47 26.39 1.32 21.49
CA ASP A 47 27.13 0.74 22.62
C ASP A 47 26.38 -0.45 23.22
N THR A 48 26.24 -1.52 22.44
CA THR A 48 25.54 -2.73 22.85
C THR A 48 26.54 -3.85 23.16
N HIS A 49 27.50 -3.62 24.07
CA HIS A 49 28.34 -4.71 24.54
C HIS A 49 27.74 -5.50 25.71
N GLU A 50 26.82 -4.93 26.52
CA GLU A 50 26.07 -5.67 27.55
C GLU A 50 24.74 -4.98 27.91
N ALA A 51 23.82 -4.82 26.95
CA ALA A 51 22.61 -4.05 27.19
C ALA A 51 21.58 -4.80 28.04
N SER A 52 21.39 -4.34 29.28
CA SER A 52 20.26 -4.75 30.12
C SER A 52 18.93 -4.33 29.47
N PRO A 53 17.80 -5.05 29.67
CA PRO A 53 16.49 -4.65 29.16
C PRO A 53 16.04 -3.24 29.57
N SER A 54 16.66 -2.69 30.62
CA SER A 54 16.42 -1.33 31.12
C SER A 54 17.03 -0.23 30.23
N GLU A 55 18.05 -0.54 29.43
CA GLU A 55 18.70 0.42 28.53
C GLU A 55 17.91 0.65 27.25
N PHE A 56 17.12 -0.34 26.82
CA PHE A 56 16.09 -0.18 25.78
C PHE A 56 15.07 0.91 26.16
N ARG A 57 14.84 1.13 27.47
CA ARG A 57 13.96 2.18 27.99
C ARG A 57 14.61 3.55 28.05
N ARG A 58 15.96 3.65 27.92
CA ARG A 58 16.70 4.92 27.82
C ARG A 58 17.00 5.31 26.37
N SER A 59 16.12 4.96 25.44
CA SER A 59 16.16 5.54 24.09
C SER A 59 16.06 7.06 24.17
N THR A 60 17.07 7.76 23.65
CA THR A 60 17.14 9.23 23.59
C THR A 60 16.22 9.84 22.54
N MET A 61 15.58 9.00 21.72
CA MET A 61 14.64 9.39 20.68
C MET A 61 13.41 8.48 20.78
N LYS A 62 12.35 8.99 21.39
CA LYS A 62 11.02 8.38 21.35
C LYS A 62 10.06 9.38 20.70
N ASN A 63 9.78 9.17 19.42
CA ASN A 63 8.78 9.94 18.70
C ASN A 63 7.60 9.02 18.40
N ARG A 64 6.44 9.30 18.99
CA ARG A 64 5.19 8.61 18.71
C ARG A 64 4.21 9.62 18.16
N GLN A 65 3.66 9.34 16.99
CA GLN A 65 2.72 10.22 16.32
C GLN A 65 1.57 9.47 15.67
N THR A 66 0.46 10.17 15.56
CA THR A 66 -0.69 9.71 14.79
C THR A 66 -0.47 10.07 13.31
N ALA A 67 -0.17 9.06 12.49
CA ALA A 67 0.19 9.25 11.09
C ALA A 67 -0.99 9.00 10.12
N SER A 68 -2.02 8.24 10.54
CA SER A 68 -3.22 8.01 9.72
C SER A 68 -4.47 7.91 10.59
N ARG A 69 -5.64 8.13 9.97
CA ARG A 69 -6.96 7.94 10.60
C ARG A 69 -7.35 6.45 10.68
N SER A 70 -6.58 5.56 10.07
CA SER A 70 -6.72 4.09 10.14
C SER A 70 -5.41 3.44 10.59
N LYS A 71 -5.47 2.17 10.98
CA LYS A 71 -4.28 1.34 11.30
C LYS A 71 -3.23 1.41 10.20
N LEU A 72 -1.96 1.48 10.61
CA LEU A 72 -0.83 1.26 9.71
C LEU A 72 -0.54 -0.24 9.61
N LEU A 73 -0.34 -0.73 8.39
CA LEU A 73 -0.19 -2.16 8.11
C LEU A 73 1.28 -2.55 7.94
N SER A 74 2.06 -1.70 7.27
CA SER A 74 3.47 -1.96 7.00
C SER A 74 4.25 -0.66 6.91
N VAL A 75 5.54 -0.71 7.25
CA VAL A 75 6.47 0.42 7.18
C VAL A 75 7.82 -0.05 6.65
N VAL A 76 8.45 0.75 5.80
CA VAL A 76 9.76 0.47 5.22
C VAL A 76 10.56 1.77 5.04
N ASN A 77 11.89 1.63 4.97
CA ASN A 77 12.76 2.72 4.57
C ASN A 77 12.87 2.78 3.04
N HIS A 78 12.76 3.98 2.47
CA HIS A 78 12.89 4.23 1.04
C HIS A 78 13.91 5.33 0.85
N GLY A 79 15.16 4.95 0.61
CA GLY A 79 16.33 5.82 0.68
C GLY A 79 16.38 6.66 1.98
N THR A 80 16.11 7.96 1.85
CA THR A 80 16.11 8.95 2.94
C THR A 80 14.73 9.19 3.55
N ARG A 81 13.69 8.50 3.10
CA ARG A 81 12.29 8.71 3.50
C ARG A 81 11.74 7.47 4.19
N LEU A 82 10.67 7.64 4.95
CA LEU A 82 9.89 6.53 5.48
C LEU A 82 8.64 6.35 4.63
N VAL A 83 8.26 5.11 4.40
CA VAL A 83 7.05 4.77 3.66
C VAL A 83 6.21 3.87 4.54
N TYR A 84 4.91 4.16 4.63
CA TYR A 84 3.97 3.28 5.30
C TYR A 84 2.69 3.09 4.50
N SER A 85 2.08 1.92 4.64
CA SER A 85 0.74 1.63 4.15
C SER A 85 -0.28 1.73 5.28
N ASP A 86 -1.47 2.22 4.96
CA ASP A 86 -2.58 2.30 5.91
C ASP A 86 -3.82 1.52 5.45
N GLY A 87 -4.74 1.31 6.40
CA GLY A 87 -6.02 0.64 6.15
C GLY A 87 -7.02 1.46 5.33
N GLN A 88 -6.67 2.66 4.88
CA GLN A 88 -7.48 3.46 3.94
C GLN A 88 -7.06 3.21 2.48
N GLY A 89 -6.09 2.33 2.23
CA GLY A 89 -5.59 2.04 0.89
C GLY A 89 -4.58 3.06 0.39
N TYR A 90 -3.91 3.79 1.29
CA TYR A 90 -2.85 4.72 0.91
C TYR A 90 -1.47 4.18 1.24
N VAL A 91 -0.52 4.53 0.37
CA VAL A 91 0.92 4.48 0.62
C VAL A 91 1.41 5.91 0.77
N ASN A 92 2.01 6.21 1.93
CA ASN A 92 2.44 7.55 2.30
C ASN A 92 3.96 7.58 2.45
N TRP A 93 4.63 8.52 1.80
CA TRP A 93 6.02 8.88 2.02
C TRP A 93 6.08 10.06 2.97
N VAL A 94 6.86 9.91 4.03
CA VAL A 94 7.15 10.96 4.99
C VAL A 94 8.65 11.10 5.16
N GLU A 95 9.09 12.27 5.60
CA GLU A 95 10.49 12.48 5.99
C GLU A 95 10.88 11.58 7.19
N ARG A 96 12.17 11.52 7.52
CA ARG A 96 12.67 10.75 8.70
C ARG A 96 12.16 11.26 10.05
N ASP A 97 11.41 12.37 10.08
CA ASP A 97 10.69 12.81 11.27
C ASP A 97 9.36 12.04 11.47
N GLY A 98 8.95 11.26 10.46
CA GLY A 98 7.73 10.47 10.39
C GLY A 98 6.44 11.30 10.31
N PHE A 99 6.56 12.64 10.25
CA PHE A 99 5.45 13.58 10.30
C PHE A 99 5.23 14.28 8.96
N THR A 100 6.31 14.77 8.37
CA THR A 100 6.24 15.64 7.20
C THR A 100 5.94 14.80 5.96
N GLU A 101 4.69 14.84 5.50
CA GLU A 101 4.25 14.15 4.28
C GLU A 101 4.95 14.73 3.05
N VAL A 102 5.63 13.86 2.32
CA VAL A 102 6.33 14.18 1.06
C VAL A 102 5.42 13.84 -0.12
N ARG A 103 4.75 12.69 -0.05
CA ARG A 103 3.86 12.19 -1.11
C ARG A 103 2.87 11.19 -0.53
N ARG A 104 1.69 11.14 -1.12
CA ARG A 104 0.72 10.06 -0.90
C ARG A 104 0.22 9.49 -2.23
N HIS A 105 0.03 8.19 -2.26
CA HIS A 105 -0.53 7.46 -3.40
C HIS A 105 -1.68 6.56 -2.94
N ARG A 106 -2.81 6.59 -3.66
CA ARG A 106 -3.94 5.71 -3.41
C ARG A 106 -3.78 4.45 -4.24
N ILE A 107 -3.88 3.29 -3.60
CA ILE A 107 -3.89 2.00 -4.28
C ILE A 107 -5.24 1.89 -5.00
N GLY A 108 -5.19 1.82 -6.32
CA GLY A 108 -6.37 1.60 -7.15
C GLY A 108 -6.72 0.11 -7.24
N PRO A 109 -7.88 -0.23 -7.81
CA PRO A 109 -8.20 -1.60 -8.14
C PRO A 109 -7.15 -2.13 -9.14
N SER A 110 -6.61 -3.32 -8.91
CA SER A 110 -5.60 -3.88 -9.82
C SER A 110 -6.21 -4.38 -11.13
N GLU A 111 -7.51 -4.72 -11.12
CA GLU A 111 -8.16 -5.31 -12.28
C GLU A 111 -8.36 -4.21 -13.33
N LYS A 112 -7.80 -4.39 -14.53
CA LYS A 112 -8.17 -3.60 -15.71
C LYS A 112 -9.66 -3.88 -15.93
N VAL A 113 -10.53 -3.04 -15.38
CA VAL A 113 -11.98 -3.19 -15.46
C VAL A 113 -12.41 -3.10 -16.94
N ALA A 114 -12.32 -4.19 -17.69
CA ALA A 114 -13.08 -4.38 -18.92
C ALA A 114 -14.56 -4.57 -18.59
N HIS A 115 -14.86 -5.10 -17.40
CA HIS A 115 -16.22 -5.28 -16.90
C HIS A 115 -16.30 -4.82 -15.44
N ARG A 116 -17.21 -3.86 -15.14
CA ARG A 116 -17.53 -3.45 -13.77
C ARG A 116 -17.96 -4.68 -12.97
N SER A 117 -17.04 -5.28 -12.22
CA SER A 117 -17.38 -6.22 -11.17
C SER A 117 -18.32 -5.51 -10.20
N LEU A 118 -19.48 -6.10 -9.92
CA LEU A 118 -20.47 -5.55 -8.98
C LEU A 118 -19.82 -5.29 -7.62
N PHE A 119 -18.84 -6.10 -7.22
CA PHE A 119 -18.06 -5.95 -6.00
C PHE A 119 -16.95 -4.90 -6.12
N GLY A 120 -16.34 -4.74 -7.29
CA GLY A 120 -15.29 -3.75 -7.52
C GLY A 120 -15.79 -2.30 -7.45
N SER A 121 -17.08 -2.06 -7.73
CA SER A 121 -17.70 -0.73 -7.65
C SER A 121 -18.28 -0.37 -6.29
N MET A 122 -18.28 -1.29 -5.32
CA MET A 122 -18.84 -1.06 -3.99
C MET A 122 -17.94 -0.12 -3.17
N PRO A 123 -18.50 0.83 -2.42
CA PRO A 123 -17.72 1.63 -1.47
C PRO A 123 -16.97 0.73 -0.49
N GLY A 124 -15.64 0.84 -0.43
CA GLY A 124 -14.79 0.00 0.42
C GLY A 124 -14.17 -1.21 -0.29
N SER A 125 -14.32 -1.34 -1.61
CA SER A 125 -13.58 -2.29 -2.45
C SER A 125 -12.12 -1.89 -2.74
N ASP A 126 -11.64 -0.82 -2.12
CA ASP A 126 -10.27 -0.34 -2.32
C ASP A 126 -9.27 -1.40 -1.84
N GLU A 127 -8.26 -1.67 -2.66
CA GLU A 127 -7.18 -2.57 -2.28
C GLU A 127 -6.27 -1.90 -1.23
N ILE A 128 -5.77 -2.69 -0.29
CA ILE A 128 -4.87 -2.23 0.77
C ILE A 128 -3.54 -2.97 0.67
N ALA A 129 -2.43 -2.26 0.88
CA ALA A 129 -1.12 -2.91 0.93
C ALA A 129 -0.87 -3.48 2.33
N LEU A 130 -1.02 -4.79 2.48
CA LEU A 130 -0.76 -5.52 3.71
C LEU A 130 0.73 -5.54 4.06
N LYS A 131 1.59 -5.57 3.05
CA LYS A 131 3.05 -5.52 3.21
C LYS A 131 3.67 -4.68 2.12
N ILE A 132 4.68 -3.90 2.49
CA ILE A 132 5.50 -3.14 1.55
C ILE A 132 6.97 -3.47 1.78
N LEU A 133 7.76 -3.48 0.70
CA LEU A 133 9.20 -3.75 0.73
C LEU A 133 9.91 -2.81 -0.25
N SER A 134 11.08 -2.32 0.14
CA SER A 134 11.97 -1.60 -0.78
C SER A 134 12.69 -2.60 -1.69
N THR A 135 12.84 -2.27 -2.97
CA THR A 135 13.61 -3.06 -3.93
C THR A 135 15.12 -2.79 -3.86
N LYS A 136 15.58 -1.98 -2.89
CA LYS A 136 17.00 -1.66 -2.73
C LYS A 136 17.83 -2.95 -2.58
N PRO A 137 18.89 -3.15 -3.38
CA PRO A 137 19.75 -4.31 -3.24
C PRO A 137 20.44 -4.33 -1.87
N ALA A 138 20.59 -5.52 -1.29
CA ALA A 138 21.16 -5.70 0.04
C ALA A 138 22.66 -5.33 0.13
N GLN A 139 23.33 -5.15 -1.01
CA GLN A 139 24.79 -5.01 -1.08
C GLN A 139 25.23 -3.83 -1.95
N GLY A 140 25.78 -2.81 -1.29
CA GLY A 140 26.99 -2.11 -1.73
C GLY A 140 26.90 -0.98 -2.76
N ASP A 141 25.78 -0.76 -3.45
CA ASP A 141 25.73 0.36 -4.40
C ASP A 141 25.13 1.62 -3.74
N ASP A 142 26.03 2.45 -3.21
CA ASP A 142 25.70 3.73 -2.55
C ASP A 142 25.35 4.82 -3.58
N ASP A 143 25.52 4.54 -4.88
CA ASP A 143 25.44 5.56 -5.94
C ASP A 143 24.01 6.05 -6.21
N THR A 144 22.99 5.39 -5.66
CA THR A 144 21.59 5.79 -5.90
C THR A 144 20.71 5.73 -4.66
N ILE A 145 21.10 6.48 -3.62
CA ILE A 145 20.23 6.77 -2.47
C ILE A 145 18.91 7.37 -3.01
N ASN A 146 17.81 6.60 -2.93
CA ASN A 146 16.45 6.88 -3.45
C ASN A 146 16.11 6.41 -4.88
N ASN A 147 16.90 5.54 -5.52
CA ASN A 147 16.53 4.91 -6.80
C ASN A 147 16.00 3.48 -6.65
N ASP A 148 15.45 3.18 -5.48
CA ASP A 148 14.67 1.98 -5.24
C ASP A 148 13.18 2.24 -5.53
N ASP A 149 12.43 1.18 -5.79
CA ASP A 149 10.97 1.19 -5.88
C ASP A 149 10.40 0.46 -4.66
N ILE A 150 9.09 0.56 -4.48
CA ILE A 150 8.35 -0.10 -3.41
C ILE A 150 7.52 -1.23 -4.00
N LEU A 151 7.81 -2.46 -3.59
CA LEU A 151 6.97 -3.62 -3.83
C LEU A 151 5.80 -3.61 -2.84
N LEU A 152 4.59 -3.77 -3.34
CA LEU A 152 3.34 -3.82 -2.60
C LEU A 152 2.76 -5.23 -2.67
N TRP A 153 2.24 -5.72 -1.56
CA TRP A 153 1.47 -6.96 -1.48
C TRP A 153 0.09 -6.69 -0.89
N THR A 154 -0.97 -6.99 -1.65
CA THR A 154 -2.36 -6.75 -1.24
C THR A 154 -3.01 -7.93 -0.52
N GLY A 155 -2.30 -9.05 -0.39
CA GLY A 155 -2.85 -10.32 0.13
C GLY A 155 -3.07 -11.35 -0.97
N GLU A 156 -3.24 -10.89 -2.21
CA GLU A 156 -3.42 -11.74 -3.39
C GLU A 156 -2.52 -11.31 -4.55
N LYS A 157 -2.23 -10.00 -4.66
CA LYS A 157 -1.54 -9.42 -5.82
C LYS A 157 -0.30 -8.64 -5.41
N LEU A 158 0.68 -8.66 -6.30
CA LEU A 158 1.88 -7.86 -6.22
C LEU A 158 1.73 -6.61 -7.09
N GLY A 159 2.24 -5.49 -6.60
CA GLY A 159 2.34 -4.25 -7.35
C GLY A 159 3.70 -3.61 -7.14
N LEU A 160 4.14 -2.81 -8.10
CA LEU A 160 5.38 -2.04 -8.01
C LEU A 160 5.07 -0.55 -8.05
N LEU A 161 5.61 0.19 -7.09
CA LEU A 161 5.32 1.61 -6.91
C LEU A 161 6.62 2.42 -6.83
N SER A 162 6.80 3.29 -7.80
CA SER A 162 7.93 4.22 -7.85
C SER A 162 7.61 5.55 -7.18
N PHE A 163 8.63 6.23 -6.65
CA PHE A 163 8.52 7.60 -6.17
C PHE A 163 8.35 8.63 -7.32
N SER A 164 8.42 8.21 -8.59
CA SER A 164 8.12 9.05 -9.75
C SER A 164 6.62 9.38 -9.89
N SER A 165 6.32 10.54 -10.48
CA SER A 165 4.95 10.94 -10.87
C SER A 165 4.45 10.21 -12.11
N LYS A 166 5.36 9.65 -12.91
CA LYS A 166 5.03 8.87 -14.11
C LYS A 166 5.14 7.38 -13.79
N PRO A 167 4.19 6.54 -14.26
CA PRO A 167 4.35 5.10 -14.18
C PRO A 167 5.60 4.71 -14.98
N VAL A 168 6.52 4.01 -14.33
CA VAL A 168 7.74 3.50 -14.96
C VAL A 168 7.48 2.12 -15.57
N PHE A 169 6.50 1.39 -15.01
CA PHE A 169 6.14 0.04 -15.40
C PHE A 169 4.63 -0.08 -15.62
N PHE A 170 4.27 -0.91 -16.58
CA PHE A 170 2.90 -1.33 -16.90
C PHE A 170 2.75 -2.83 -16.63
N ALA A 171 1.50 -3.30 -16.46
CA ALA A 171 1.24 -4.73 -16.22
C ALA A 171 1.83 -5.61 -17.34
N ASP A 172 1.78 -5.12 -18.58
CA ASP A 172 2.24 -5.81 -19.77
C ASP A 172 3.77 -6.00 -19.77
N ASP A 173 4.53 -5.17 -19.04
CA ASP A 173 5.99 -5.29 -18.91
C ASP A 173 6.40 -6.51 -18.07
N PHE A 174 5.47 -7.10 -17.33
CA PHE A 174 5.68 -8.28 -16.48
C PHE A 174 5.06 -9.57 -17.04
N GLU A 175 4.40 -9.49 -18.22
CA GLU A 175 3.90 -10.66 -18.91
C GLU A 175 5.04 -11.32 -19.69
N ASP A 176 5.29 -12.62 -19.47
CA ASP A 176 6.36 -13.35 -20.16
C ASP A 176 6.09 -13.40 -21.68
N GLU A 177 7.03 -12.93 -22.50
CA GLU A 177 6.99 -13.07 -23.96
C GLU A 177 7.09 -14.54 -24.44
N THR A 178 7.28 -15.50 -23.54
CA THR A 178 7.41 -16.93 -23.86
C THR A 178 6.07 -17.63 -24.07
N ARG A 179 4.95 -16.91 -24.03
CA ARG A 179 3.63 -17.47 -24.29
C ARG A 179 3.58 -18.01 -25.71
N THR A 180 3.23 -19.28 -25.86
CA THR A 180 3.06 -19.87 -27.18
C THR A 180 1.82 -19.26 -27.85
N PRO A 181 1.74 -19.22 -29.19
CA PRO A 181 0.54 -18.76 -29.88
C PRO A 181 -0.70 -19.59 -29.50
N GLU A 182 -0.50 -20.84 -29.07
CA GLU A 182 -1.55 -21.74 -28.57
C GLU A 182 -2.10 -21.28 -27.21
N ASP A 183 -1.24 -20.83 -26.29
CA ASP A 183 -1.66 -20.27 -25.00
C ASP A 183 -2.43 -18.96 -25.14
N ILE A 184 -2.06 -18.13 -26.12
CA ILE A 184 -2.77 -16.89 -26.44
C ILE A 184 -4.15 -17.21 -27.03
N ALA A 185 -4.22 -18.16 -27.97
CA ALA A 185 -5.48 -18.58 -28.59
C ALA A 185 -6.44 -19.21 -27.56
N ALA A 186 -5.93 -20.04 -26.66
CA ALA A 186 -6.71 -20.66 -25.59
C ALA A 186 -7.28 -19.63 -24.61
N GLU A 187 -6.51 -18.60 -24.25
CA GLU A 187 -7.02 -17.53 -23.37
C GLU A 187 -8.09 -16.68 -24.06
N VAL A 188 -7.89 -16.34 -25.34
CA VAL A 188 -8.90 -15.62 -26.13
C VAL A 188 -10.19 -16.45 -26.25
N GLU A 189 -10.09 -17.75 -26.49
CA GLU A 189 -11.24 -18.65 -26.52
C GLU A 189 -11.96 -18.70 -25.16
N HIS A 190 -11.20 -18.77 -24.07
CA HIS A 190 -11.74 -18.76 -22.71
C HIS A 190 -12.47 -17.44 -22.39
N GLN A 191 -11.91 -16.30 -22.79
CA GLN A 191 -12.56 -14.99 -22.65
C GLN A 191 -13.86 -14.92 -23.46
N GLN A 192 -13.84 -15.36 -24.72
CA GLN A 192 -15.04 -15.41 -25.57
C GLN A 192 -16.11 -16.35 -25.02
N TYR A 193 -15.71 -17.49 -24.46
CA TYR A 193 -16.62 -18.43 -23.80
C TYR A 193 -17.27 -17.78 -22.57
N GLY A 194 -16.49 -17.08 -21.74
CA GLY A 194 -16.98 -16.33 -20.59
C GLY A 194 -18.00 -15.25 -20.99
N GLU A 195 -17.73 -14.48 -22.04
CA GLU A 195 -18.68 -13.48 -22.56
C GLU A 195 -19.98 -14.10 -23.07
N LYS A 196 -19.89 -15.19 -23.83
CA LYS A 196 -21.07 -15.91 -24.33
C LYS A 196 -21.90 -16.47 -23.17
N MET A 197 -21.25 -17.06 -22.17
CA MET A 197 -21.92 -17.58 -20.97
C MET A 197 -22.63 -16.46 -20.20
N ARG A 198 -21.99 -15.30 -20.04
CA ARG A 198 -22.62 -14.12 -19.44
C ARG A 198 -23.86 -13.68 -20.20
N GLN A 199 -23.76 -13.54 -21.52
CA GLN A 199 -24.91 -13.15 -22.36
C GLN A 199 -26.06 -14.15 -22.26
N ALA A 200 -25.76 -15.45 -22.18
CA ALA A 200 -26.76 -16.49 -21.99
C ALA A 200 -27.45 -16.35 -20.62
N LEU A 201 -26.67 -16.19 -19.54
CA LEU A 201 -27.21 -15.99 -18.18
C LEU A 201 -28.06 -14.72 -18.06
N GLU A 202 -27.65 -13.61 -18.70
CA GLU A 202 -28.42 -12.37 -18.73
C GLU A 202 -29.74 -12.47 -19.50
N ARG A 203 -29.78 -13.31 -20.54
CA ARG A 203 -31.02 -13.62 -21.25
C ARG A 203 -31.92 -14.47 -20.36
N HIS A 204 -31.39 -15.52 -19.75
CA HIS A 204 -32.15 -16.36 -18.81
C HIS A 204 -32.72 -15.56 -17.63
N ALA A 205 -31.95 -14.68 -17.03
CA ALA A 205 -32.43 -13.81 -15.94
C ALA A 205 -33.58 -12.90 -16.41
N ARG A 206 -33.45 -12.29 -17.61
CA ARG A 206 -34.51 -11.48 -18.20
C ARG A 206 -35.78 -12.29 -18.48
N ASP A 207 -35.65 -13.51 -19.00
CA ASP A 207 -36.78 -14.37 -19.29
C ASP A 207 -37.51 -14.79 -18.00
N VAL A 208 -36.77 -15.09 -16.93
CA VAL A 208 -37.35 -15.38 -15.60
C VAL A 208 -38.09 -14.16 -15.05
N HIS A 209 -37.51 -12.96 -15.13
CA HIS A 209 -38.20 -11.72 -14.72
C HIS A 209 -39.46 -11.45 -15.56
N PHE A 210 -39.41 -11.73 -16.86
CA PHE A 210 -40.54 -11.58 -17.77
C PHE A 210 -41.69 -12.54 -17.41
N VAL A 211 -41.39 -13.82 -17.18
CA VAL A 211 -42.37 -14.83 -16.79
C VAL A 211 -42.93 -14.56 -15.39
N HIS A 212 -42.10 -14.13 -14.44
CA HIS A 212 -42.53 -13.75 -13.09
C HIS A 212 -43.55 -12.60 -13.11
N ASN A 213 -43.33 -11.59 -13.96
CA ASN A 213 -44.24 -10.46 -14.10
C ASN A 213 -45.52 -10.78 -14.89
N LEU A 214 -45.52 -11.85 -15.69
CA LEU A 214 -46.73 -12.40 -16.33
C LEU A 214 -47.55 -13.28 -15.37
N GLY A 215 -46.92 -13.85 -14.33
CA GLY A 215 -47.59 -14.69 -13.33
C GLY A 215 -48.32 -13.93 -12.22
N THR A 216 -48.14 -12.62 -12.09
CA THR A 216 -48.64 -11.81 -10.96
C THR A 216 -49.60 -10.68 -11.36
N GLY A 217 -50.25 -10.78 -12.53
CA GLY A 217 -51.16 -9.75 -13.05
C GLY A 217 -52.51 -10.28 -13.53
N SER A 218 -53.43 -10.60 -12.61
CA SER A 218 -54.86 -10.23 -12.64
C SER A 218 -55.74 -11.24 -11.90
N ILE A 219 -55.83 -11.12 -10.57
CA ILE A 219 -57.10 -11.36 -9.86
C ILE A 219 -57.52 -10.00 -9.29
N ARG A 220 -58.19 -9.20 -10.12
CA ARG A 220 -59.09 -8.16 -9.62
C ARG A 220 -60.34 -8.87 -9.12
N THR A 221 -60.48 -9.02 -7.81
CA THR A 221 -61.73 -9.39 -7.17
C THR A 221 -62.76 -8.29 -7.42
N GLY A 222 -63.82 -8.63 -8.13
CA GLY A 222 -65.05 -7.85 -8.20
C GLY A 222 -66.04 -8.29 -7.11
N ALA A 223 -66.88 -7.32 -6.72
CA ALA A 223 -67.98 -7.35 -5.74
C ALA A 223 -67.57 -7.27 -4.26
#